data_AF-A0A439GRB5-F1
#
_entry.id   AF-A0A439GRB5-F1
#
_cell.length_a   1.000
_cell.length_b   1.000
_cell.length_c   1.000
_cell.angle_alpha   90.00
_cell.angle_beta   90.00
_cell.angle_gamma   90.00
#
_symmetry.space_group_name_H-M   'P 1'
#
loop_
_entity.id
_entity.type
_entity.pdbx_description
1 polymer ?
#
loop_
_entity_poly.entity_id
_entity_poly.type
_entity_poly.pdbx_seq_one_letter_code
_entity_poly.pdbx_strand_id
1 'polypeptide(L)'
;NIRNAGCLAGWEKRYHAGGIEALGPRPRGRPMSKLPAPAVPVAASDEAKSREELLAELKQLRMENAYLKKLKALTQEHAPKKRKPSRR
;
A
#
# COMPACT_ATOMS: atom_id res chain seq x y z
N ASN A 1 25.00 23.02 -6.51
CA ASN A 1 25.19 23.99 -7.62
C ASN A 1 23.94 24.00 -8.49
N ILE A 2 23.12 25.06 -8.39
CA ILE A 2 21.88 25.20 -9.17
C ILE A 2 22.26 25.84 -10.50
N ARG A 3 22.17 25.07 -11.59
CA ARG A 3 22.63 25.49 -12.92
C ARG A 3 21.70 26.48 -13.62
N ASN A 4 20.48 26.68 -13.11
CA ASN A 4 19.49 27.59 -13.68
C ASN A 4 18.52 28.08 -12.59
N ALA A 5 18.43 29.40 -12.41
CA ALA A 5 17.54 30.03 -11.43
C ALA A 5 16.04 29.73 -11.71
N GLY A 6 15.66 29.54 -12.98
CA GLY A 6 14.30 29.18 -13.37
C GLY A 6 13.85 27.80 -12.88
N CYS A 7 14.78 26.91 -12.50
CA CYS A 7 14.42 25.64 -11.89
C CYS A 7 13.72 25.81 -10.54
N LEU A 8 14.08 26.84 -9.76
CA LEU A 8 13.47 27.11 -8.45
C LEU A 8 12.01 27.54 -8.58
N ALA A 9 11.71 28.50 -9.47
CA ALA A 9 10.34 28.91 -9.75
C ALA A 9 9.47 27.75 -10.26
N GLY A 10 10.07 26.83 -11.04
CA GLY A 10 9.40 25.61 -11.49
C GLY A 10 9.17 24.57 -10.38
N TRP A 11 9.99 24.55 -9.33
CA TRP A 11 9.79 23.70 -8.14
C TRP A 11 8.75 24.29 -7.21
N GLU A 12 8.79 25.60 -6.97
CA GLU A 12 7.81 26.33 -6.17
C GLU A 12 6.39 26.15 -6.70
N LYS A 13 6.17 26.37 -8.01
CA LYS A 13 4.86 26.14 -8.64
C LYS A 13 4.36 24.70 -8.48
N ARG A 14 5.26 23.71 -8.60
CA ARG A 14 4.91 22.28 -8.43
C ARG A 14 4.56 21.95 -7.00
N TYR A 15 5.29 22.52 -6.05
CA TYR A 15 5.02 22.35 -4.64
C TYR A 15 3.66 22.93 -4.23
N HIS A 16 3.31 24.13 -4.71
CA HIS A 16 1.98 24.69 -4.46
C HIS A 16 0.85 23.87 -5.10
N ALA A 17 1.11 23.20 -6.23
CA ALA A 17 0.10 22.41 -6.92
C ALA A 17 -0.14 21.01 -6.33
N GLY A 18 0.90 20.34 -5.80
CA GLY A 18 0.78 18.95 -5.34
C GLY A 18 1.70 18.58 -4.18
N GLY A 19 2.16 19.57 -3.42
CA GLY A 19 2.99 19.38 -2.24
C GLY A 19 4.32 18.68 -2.54
N ILE A 20 4.82 17.94 -1.55
CA ILE A 20 6.09 17.23 -1.66
C ILE A 20 6.05 16.10 -2.71
N GLU A 21 4.88 15.48 -2.93
CA GLU A 21 4.71 14.38 -3.87
C GLU A 21 4.93 14.82 -5.33
N ALA A 22 4.54 16.07 -5.66
CA ALA A 22 4.76 16.65 -6.98
C ALA A 22 6.24 16.95 -7.30
N LEU A 23 7.11 16.97 -6.29
CA LEU A 23 8.57 17.08 -6.48
C LEU A 23 9.24 15.72 -6.68
N GLY A 24 8.49 14.62 -6.52
CA GLY A 24 8.98 13.27 -6.73
C GLY A 24 9.44 12.98 -8.17
N PRO A 25 10.26 11.95 -8.38
CA PRO A 25 10.71 11.55 -9.70
C PRO A 25 9.52 11.12 -10.56
N ARG A 26 9.33 11.82 -11.68
CA ARG A 26 8.26 11.49 -12.62
C ARG A 26 8.67 10.25 -13.43
N PRO A 27 7.75 9.29 -13.70
CA PRO A 27 8.04 8.16 -14.56
C PRO A 27 8.60 8.66 -15.90
N ARG A 28 9.77 8.12 -16.26
CA ARG A 28 10.48 8.48 -17.50
C ARG A 28 10.05 7.52 -18.60
N GLY A 29 9.77 8.06 -19.79
CA GLY A 29 9.37 7.27 -20.96
C GLY A 29 7.88 7.38 -21.30
N ARG A 30 7.49 6.71 -22.38
CA ARG A 30 6.09 6.66 -22.85
C ARG A 30 5.27 5.77 -21.90
N PRO A 31 4.08 6.20 -21.44
CA PRO A 31 3.20 5.32 -20.68
C PRO A 31 2.86 4.10 -21.56
N MET A 32 3.21 2.90 -21.11
CA MET A 32 2.73 1.68 -21.75
C MET A 32 1.23 1.58 -21.54
N SER A 33 0.48 1.26 -22.60
CA SER A 33 -0.91 0.85 -22.45
C SER A 33 -0.92 -0.43 -21.61
N LYS A 34 -1.40 -0.32 -20.37
CA LYS A 34 -1.65 -1.51 -19.56
C LYS A 34 -2.68 -2.35 -20.31
N LEU A 35 -2.38 -3.63 -20.56
CA LEU A 35 -3.42 -4.56 -20.97
C LEU A 35 -4.50 -4.58 -19.88
N PRO A 36 -5.79 -4.74 -20.25
CA PRO A 36 -6.82 -4.94 -19.25
C PRO A 36 -6.40 -6.09 -18.35
N ALA A 37 -6.41 -5.84 -17.03
CA ALA A 37 -6.17 -6.89 -16.06
C ALA A 37 -7.15 -8.03 -16.32
N PRO A 38 -6.74 -9.30 -16.20
CA PRO A 38 -7.68 -10.41 -16.29
C PRO A 38 -8.80 -10.16 -15.28
N ALA A 39 -10.05 -10.37 -15.72
CA ALA A 39 -11.20 -10.24 -14.86
C ALA A 39 -10.97 -11.13 -13.63
N VAL A 40 -10.97 -10.52 -12.44
CA VAL A 40 -10.93 -11.27 -11.20
C VAL A 40 -12.22 -12.11 -11.20
N PRO A 41 -12.13 -13.44 -11.05
CA PRO A 41 -13.34 -14.25 -10.95
C PRO A 41 -14.16 -13.70 -9.78
N VAL A 42 -15.37 -13.24 -10.09
CA VAL A 42 -16.33 -12.84 -9.07
C VAL A 42 -16.64 -14.11 -8.30
N ALA A 43 -16.18 -14.19 -7.05
CA ALA A 43 -16.54 -15.28 -6.17
C ALA A 43 -18.08 -15.35 -6.12
N ALA A 44 -18.64 -16.54 -6.27
CA ALA A 44 -20.08 -16.75 -6.17
C ALA A 44 -20.59 -16.16 -4.85
N SER A 45 -21.75 -15.47 -4.89
CA SER A 45 -22.28 -14.81 -3.70
C SER A 45 -22.48 -15.82 -2.58
N ASP A 46 -22.26 -15.39 -1.36
CA ASP A 46 -22.40 -16.24 -0.17
C ASP A 46 -23.84 -16.76 -0.01
N GLU A 47 -24.83 -16.13 -0.65
CA GLU A 47 -26.23 -16.56 -0.64
C GLU A 47 -26.48 -17.85 -1.44
N ALA A 48 -25.60 -18.18 -2.39
CA ALA A 48 -25.68 -19.41 -3.18
C ALA A 48 -24.94 -20.61 -2.55
N LYS A 49 -24.15 -20.36 -1.48
CA LYS A 49 -23.32 -21.39 -0.83
C LYS A 49 -24.15 -22.19 0.18
N SER A 50 -23.84 -23.48 0.30
CA SER A 50 -24.43 -24.31 1.35
C SER A 50 -23.94 -23.86 2.74
N ARG A 51 -24.76 -24.06 3.78
CA ARG A 51 -24.39 -23.77 5.18
C ARG A 51 -23.08 -24.44 5.58
N GLU A 52 -22.83 -25.64 5.09
CA GLU A 52 -21.61 -26.40 5.39
C GLU A 52 -20.37 -25.77 4.75
N GLU A 53 -20.49 -25.27 3.52
CA GLU A 53 -19.41 -24.59 2.79
C GLU A 53 -19.03 -23.28 3.51
N LEU A 54 -20.02 -22.50 3.95
CA LEU A 54 -19.79 -21.28 4.73
C LEU A 54 -19.06 -21.58 6.05
N LEU A 55 -19.40 -22.68 6.73
CA LEU A 55 -18.70 -23.08 7.96
C LEU A 55 -17.25 -23.52 7.69
N ALA A 56 -17.01 -24.23 6.58
CA ALA A 56 -15.68 -24.64 6.17
C ALA A 56 -14.80 -23.42 5.82
N GLU A 57 -15.34 -22.47 5.06
CA GLU A 57 -14.67 -21.22 4.70
C GLU A 57 -14.36 -20.37 5.94
N LEU A 58 -15.32 -20.21 6.86
CA LEU A 58 -15.07 -19.54 8.15
C LEU A 58 -13.96 -20.21 8.96
N LYS A 59 -13.89 -21.54 8.95
CA LYS A 59 -12.82 -22.27 9.65
C LYS A 59 -11.47 -21.99 9.00
N GLN A 60 -11.37 -22.02 7.67
CA GLN A 60 -10.16 -21.66 6.94
C GLN A 60 -9.72 -20.22 7.24
N LEU A 61 -10.62 -19.25 7.11
CA LEU A 61 -10.35 -17.84 7.38
C LEU A 61 -9.90 -17.59 8.83
N ARG A 62 -10.44 -18.34 9.80
CA ARG A 62 -9.99 -18.25 11.20
C ARG A 62 -8.56 -18.76 11.38
N MET A 63 -8.19 -19.86 10.70
CA MET A 63 -6.83 -20.39 10.73
C MET A 63 -5.83 -19.41 10.09
N GLU A 64 -6.16 -18.87 8.91
CA GLU A 64 -5.34 -17.87 8.23
C GLU A 64 -5.14 -16.61 9.07
N ASN A 65 -6.21 -16.08 9.65
CA ASN A 65 -6.12 -14.91 10.54
C ASN A 65 -5.26 -15.21 11.77
N ALA A 66 -5.38 -16.40 12.37
CA ALA A 66 -4.55 -16.78 13.50
C ALA A 66 -3.05 -16.83 13.12
N TYR A 67 -2.74 -17.36 11.94
CA TYR A 67 -1.37 -17.37 11.41
C TYR A 67 -0.82 -15.94 11.20
N LEU A 68 -1.60 -15.08 10.54
CA LEU A 68 -1.21 -13.68 10.31
C LEU A 68 -1.03 -12.89 11.61
N LYS A 69 -1.87 -13.14 12.62
CA LYS A 69 -1.71 -12.52 13.95
C LYS A 69 -0.41 -12.95 14.63
N LYS A 70 -0.06 -14.23 14.56
CA LYS A 70 1.23 -14.74 15.08
C LYS A 70 2.40 -14.06 14.37
N LEU A 71 2.35 -13.93 13.06
CA LEU A 71 3.40 -13.25 12.28
C LEU A 71 3.53 -11.76 12.63
N LYS A 72 2.39 -11.07 12.80
CA LYS A 72 2.36 -9.67 13.26
C LYS A 72 2.97 -9.53 14.67
N ALA A 73 2.65 -10.44 15.58
CA ALA A 73 3.19 -10.43 16.95
C ALA A 73 4.72 -10.55 16.94
N LEU A 74 5.27 -11.51 16.18
CA LEU A 74 6.72 -11.66 16.03
C LEU A 74 7.37 -10.39 15.45
N THR A 75 6.76 -9.82 14.41
CA THR A 75 7.28 -8.61 13.77
C THR A 75 7.24 -7.41 14.72
N GLN A 76 6.22 -7.31 15.57
CA GLN A 76 6.09 -6.25 16.57
C GLN A 76 7.10 -6.43 17.72
N GLU A 77 7.37 -7.66 18.16
CA GLU A 77 8.41 -7.95 19.15
C GLU A 77 9.81 -7.63 18.62
N HIS A 78 10.06 -7.90 17.34
CA HIS A 78 11.32 -7.57 16.66
C HIS A 78 11.42 -6.11 16.20
N ALA A 79 10.34 -5.33 16.27
CA ALA A 79 10.39 -3.92 15.93
C ALA A 79 11.22 -3.15 16.98
N PRO A 80 12.24 -2.37 16.59
CA PRO A 80 13.03 -1.60 17.54
C PRO A 80 12.10 -0.62 18.27
N LYS A 81 12.00 -0.75 19.59
CA LYS A 81 11.26 0.19 20.45
C LYS A 81 11.77 1.60 20.16
N LYS A 82 10.99 2.41 19.43
CA LYS A 82 11.35 3.79 19.12
C LYS A 82 11.55 4.52 20.43
N ARG A 83 12.80 4.83 20.77
CA ARG A 83 13.15 5.65 21.93
C ARG A 83 12.63 7.05 21.65
N LYS A 84 11.84 7.59 22.58
CA LYS A 84 11.33 8.97 22.50
C LYS A 84 12.54 9.91 22.38
N PRO A 85 12.56 10.88 21.43
CA PRO A 85 13.65 11.84 21.39
C PRO A 85 13.56 12.70 22.65
N SER A 86 14.61 12.63 23.48
CA SER A 86 14.81 13.55 24.58
C SER A 86 14.94 14.97 23.99
N ARG A 87 13.95 15.83 24.24
CA ARG A 87 14.10 17.27 23.98
C ARG A 87 15.12 17.81 24.98
N ARG A 88 16.22 18.34 24.47
CA ARG A 88 17.21 19.12 25.21
C ARG A 88 16.94 20.60 24.95
#